data_AF-A0A2S9QMH8-F1
#
_entry.id   AF-A0A2S9QMH8-F1
#
_cell.length_a   1.000
_cell.length_b   1.000
_cell.length_c   1.000
_cell.angle_alpha   90.00
_cell.angle_beta   90.00
_cell.angle_gamma   90.00
#
_symmetry.space_group_name_H-M   'P 1'
#
loop_
_entity.id
_entity.type
_entity.pdbx_description
1 polymer ?
#
loop_
_entity_poly.entity_id
_entity_poly.type
_entity_poly.pdbx_seq_one_letter_code
_entity_poly.pdbx_strand_id
1 'polypeptide(L)'
;MKRKTCSGRPRKSSPRPSSRSSRSSGRSTSQRAAAPALTPEPLPGREPQPGARPSRTQGVLMNEVVADPIAAELLARIDRLESVQEITKLHNDYVRNLAARRWDAVAEAYTDDAICDIRLHGVHQGRKAIRDMFSEELLPVVHSNDGYILSSPNITVTGETAHAIWTWHRLQADFKTSLGWMRVWGPWSEGRYDAEYRREDGVWKISKLWFRVHAPDHDDDLAAAAAENAIVGAMRAGTP
;
A
#
# COMPACT_ATOMS: atom_id res chain seq x y z
N MET A 1 30.00 63.63 39.46
CA MET A 1 29.84 64.17 38.08
C MET A 1 29.54 62.98 37.16
N LYS A 2 28.50 62.86 36.34
CA LYS A 2 27.34 63.67 35.90
C LYS A 2 26.15 62.70 35.75
N ARG A 3 24.94 63.19 36.05
CA ARG A 3 23.65 62.55 35.70
C ARG A 3 23.37 62.73 34.20
N LYS A 4 22.55 61.85 33.60
CA LYS A 4 21.41 62.27 32.75
C LYS A 4 20.47 61.09 32.41
N THR A 5 19.23 61.27 32.86
CA THR A 5 17.98 60.60 32.47
C THR A 5 17.41 61.18 31.17
N CYS A 6 16.58 60.40 30.44
CA CYS A 6 15.37 60.79 29.68
C CYS A 6 14.85 59.50 28.99
N SER A 7 13.69 58.90 29.27
CA SER A 7 12.28 59.31 29.14
C SER A 7 11.79 59.56 27.69
N GLY A 8 10.68 58.90 27.31
CA GLY A 8 9.65 59.53 26.46
C GLY A 8 9.25 58.94 25.10
N ARG A 9 8.41 57.89 25.13
CA ARG A 9 7.12 57.71 24.39
C ARG A 9 7.01 57.60 22.83
N PRO A 10 5.89 56.99 22.33
CA PRO A 10 5.78 56.31 21.03
C PRO A 10 5.08 57.13 19.93
N ARG A 11 5.15 56.64 18.67
CA ARG A 11 4.32 57.08 17.53
C ARG A 11 3.97 55.85 16.68
N LYS A 12 2.70 55.43 16.62
CA LYS A 12 1.51 55.95 15.90
C LYS A 12 1.23 55.08 14.66
N SER A 13 0.12 54.37 14.76
CA SER A 13 -0.67 53.74 13.70
C SER A 13 -1.09 54.73 12.60
N SER A 14 -1.18 54.25 11.35
CA SER A 14 -2.27 54.60 10.41
C SER A 14 -2.32 53.65 9.20
N PRO A 15 -3.48 53.52 8.51
CA PRO A 15 -3.87 52.30 7.79
C PRO A 15 -4.11 52.48 6.26
N ARG A 16 -4.03 51.35 5.52
CA ARG A 16 -4.75 50.96 4.26
C ARG A 16 -4.57 51.87 3.00
N PRO A 17 -4.72 51.38 1.73
CA PRO A 17 -5.89 50.61 1.29
C PRO A 17 -5.65 49.48 0.27
N SER A 18 -6.79 48.84 0.03
CA SER A 18 -7.16 47.79 -0.92
C SER A 18 -6.66 47.95 -2.36
N SER A 19 -6.37 46.81 -2.99
CA SER A 19 -6.86 46.58 -4.36
C SER A 19 -7.45 45.17 -4.49
N ARG A 20 -8.76 45.19 -4.72
CA ARG A 20 -9.59 44.12 -5.25
C ARG A 20 -9.16 43.88 -6.69
N SER A 21 -8.93 42.64 -7.08
CA SER A 21 -8.96 42.22 -8.47
C SER A 21 -9.71 40.89 -8.56
N SER A 22 -11.02 41.02 -8.57
CA SER A 22 -11.95 40.01 -9.06
C SER A 22 -11.64 39.73 -10.53
N ARG A 23 -11.08 38.56 -10.83
CA ARG A 23 -11.13 38.01 -12.19
C ARG A 23 -12.39 37.17 -12.30
N SER A 24 -13.26 37.63 -13.18
CA SER A 24 -14.51 37.02 -13.59
C SER A 24 -14.29 35.61 -14.15
N SER A 25 -14.96 34.64 -13.55
CA SER A 25 -15.19 33.33 -14.13
C SER A 25 -16.23 33.46 -15.26
N GLY A 26 -15.75 33.63 -16.49
CA GLY A 26 -16.57 33.49 -17.68
C GLY A 26 -17.00 32.03 -17.86
N ARG A 27 -18.17 31.68 -17.30
CA ARG A 27 -18.83 30.40 -17.54
C ARG A 27 -19.51 30.47 -18.91
N SER A 28 -18.82 29.99 -19.95
CA SER A 28 -19.41 29.83 -21.28
C SER A 28 -20.41 28.67 -21.23
N THR A 29 -21.69 29.02 -21.21
CA THR A 29 -22.81 28.09 -21.34
C THR A 29 -23.00 27.81 -22.83
N SER A 30 -22.39 26.74 -23.34
CA SER A 30 -22.70 26.26 -24.69
C SER A 30 -24.06 25.56 -24.64
N GLN A 31 -25.11 26.27 -25.06
CA GLN A 31 -26.40 25.69 -25.39
C GLN A 31 -26.23 24.80 -26.61
N ARG A 32 -26.30 23.48 -26.40
CA ARG A 32 -26.36 22.50 -27.50
C ARG A 32 -27.80 22.50 -28.03
N ALA A 33 -28.02 23.12 -29.18
CA ALA A 33 -29.25 22.99 -29.95
C ALA A 33 -29.42 21.52 -30.38
N ALA A 34 -30.59 20.94 -30.15
CA ALA A 34 -30.94 19.60 -30.58
C ALA A 34 -31.13 19.57 -32.11
N ALA A 35 -30.37 18.71 -32.79
CA ALA A 35 -30.55 18.43 -34.21
C ALA A 35 -31.77 17.51 -34.42
N PRO A 36 -32.55 17.67 -35.50
CA PRO A 36 -33.69 16.82 -35.78
C PRO A 36 -33.26 15.40 -36.19
N ALA A 37 -34.04 14.41 -35.77
CA ALA A 37 -33.80 13.00 -36.06
C ALA A 37 -33.90 12.73 -37.57
N LEU A 38 -32.78 12.35 -38.19
CA LEU A 38 -32.74 11.79 -39.54
C LEU A 38 -33.09 10.30 -39.44
N THR A 39 -34.22 9.91 -40.02
CA THR A 39 -34.53 8.50 -40.30
C THR A 39 -33.57 7.97 -41.37
N PRO A 40 -32.94 6.80 -41.19
CA PRO A 40 -32.08 6.23 -42.20
C PRO A 40 -32.90 5.64 -43.36
N GLU A 41 -32.64 6.13 -44.57
CA GLU A 41 -33.05 5.52 -45.84
C GLU A 41 -32.45 4.10 -45.97
N PRO A 42 -33.19 3.10 -46.49
CA PRO A 42 -32.67 1.76 -46.66
C PRO A 42 -31.71 1.69 -47.86
N LEU A 43 -30.51 1.15 -47.64
CA LEU A 43 -29.52 0.92 -48.68
C LEU A 43 -30.01 -0.14 -49.69
N PRO A 44 -29.75 0.02 -51.01
CA PRO A 44 -30.12 -0.97 -52.01
C PRO A 44 -29.30 -2.26 -51.81
N GLY A 45 -30.01 -3.39 -51.93
CA GLY A 45 -29.50 -4.73 -51.68
C GLY A 45 -28.30 -5.09 -52.56
N ARG A 46 -27.27 -5.64 -51.91
CA ARG A 46 -26.14 -6.29 -52.58
C ARG A 46 -26.48 -7.77 -52.71
N GLU A 47 -26.57 -8.26 -53.95
CA GLU A 47 -26.77 -9.69 -54.21
C GLU A 47 -25.67 -10.55 -53.55
N PRO A 48 -26.00 -11.75 -53.06
CA PRO A 48 -25.03 -12.63 -52.42
C PRO A 48 -24.11 -13.28 -53.47
N GLN A 49 -22.80 -13.14 -53.27
CA GLN A 49 -21.78 -13.89 -54.01
C GLN A 49 -21.81 -15.37 -53.60
N PRO A 50 -21.93 -16.34 -54.53
CA PRO A 50 -21.86 -17.76 -54.21
C PRO A 50 -20.39 -18.17 -54.07
N GLY A 51 -19.95 -18.55 -52.86
CA GLY A 51 -18.62 -19.14 -52.69
C GLY A 51 -17.93 -18.98 -51.33
N ALA A 52 -18.61 -18.56 -50.26
CA ALA A 52 -18.00 -18.54 -48.94
C ALA A 52 -17.81 -19.98 -48.42
N ARG A 53 -16.56 -20.49 -48.48
CA ARG A 53 -16.15 -21.68 -47.74
C ARG A 53 -16.45 -21.47 -46.24
N PRO A 54 -16.98 -22.47 -45.51
CA PRO A 54 -17.18 -22.33 -44.08
C PRO A 54 -15.82 -22.14 -43.40
N SER A 55 -15.69 -21.02 -42.67
CA SER A 55 -14.55 -20.70 -41.80
C SER A 55 -14.48 -21.71 -40.65
N ARG A 56 -13.76 -22.81 -40.87
CA ARG A 56 -13.53 -23.88 -39.89
C ARG A 56 -12.23 -23.65 -39.10
N THR A 57 -11.94 -22.43 -38.67
CA THR A 57 -10.62 -22.10 -38.10
C THR A 57 -10.66 -21.33 -36.79
N GLN A 58 -11.74 -21.45 -36.01
CA GLN A 58 -11.78 -20.84 -34.67
C GLN A 58 -11.72 -21.87 -33.53
N GLY A 59 -12.07 -23.14 -33.80
CA GLY A 59 -12.05 -24.21 -32.78
C GLY A 59 -10.76 -25.03 -32.69
N VAL A 60 -9.86 -24.95 -33.67
CA VAL A 60 -8.62 -25.77 -33.70
C VAL A 60 -7.43 -25.05 -33.04
N LEU A 61 -7.43 -23.71 -33.06
CA LEU A 61 -6.29 -22.90 -32.60
C LEU A 61 -6.03 -22.99 -31.09
N MET A 62 -7.06 -23.22 -30.25
CA MET A 62 -6.83 -23.35 -28.80
C MET A 62 -6.29 -24.72 -28.39
N ASN A 63 -6.59 -25.80 -29.13
CA ASN A 63 -6.16 -27.15 -28.76
C ASN A 63 -4.75 -27.50 -29.31
N GLU A 64 -4.31 -26.91 -30.42
CA GLU A 64 -2.95 -27.15 -30.96
C GLU A 64 -1.87 -26.37 -30.21
N VAL A 65 -2.20 -25.19 -29.66
CA VAL A 65 -1.26 -24.36 -28.88
C VAL A 65 -0.84 -25.06 -27.57
N VAL A 66 -1.65 -25.97 -27.02
CA VAL A 66 -1.30 -26.68 -25.78
C VAL A 66 -0.38 -27.89 -26.04
N ALA A 67 -0.30 -28.39 -27.28
CA ALA A 67 0.53 -29.55 -27.65
C ALA A 67 1.94 -29.16 -28.12
N ASP A 68 2.19 -27.88 -28.41
CA ASP A 68 3.51 -27.39 -28.78
C ASP A 68 4.36 -27.19 -27.50
N PRO A 69 5.51 -27.89 -27.36
CA PRO A 69 6.37 -27.74 -26.18
C PRO A 69 6.87 -26.31 -25.98
N ILE A 70 7.04 -25.53 -27.06
CA ILE A 70 7.45 -24.12 -26.99
C ILE A 70 6.30 -23.29 -26.40
N ALA A 71 5.08 -23.53 -26.85
CA ALA A 71 3.92 -22.81 -26.33
C ALA A 71 3.66 -23.15 -24.85
N ALA A 72 3.82 -24.41 -24.45
CA ALA A 72 3.71 -24.81 -23.04
C ALA A 72 4.79 -24.12 -22.18
N GLU A 73 6.04 -24.05 -22.64
CA GLU A 73 7.11 -23.33 -21.95
C GLU A 73 6.82 -21.83 -21.84
N LEU A 74 6.33 -21.21 -22.92
CA LEU A 74 5.95 -19.80 -22.93
C LEU A 74 4.79 -19.50 -21.98
N LEU A 75 3.77 -20.35 -21.94
CA LEU A 75 2.64 -20.22 -21.01
C LEU A 75 3.12 -20.33 -19.56
N ALA A 76 3.97 -21.31 -19.24
CA ALA A 76 4.55 -21.44 -17.90
C ALA A 76 5.42 -20.24 -17.53
N ARG A 77 6.13 -19.64 -18.49
CA ARG A 77 6.92 -18.42 -18.28
C ARG A 77 6.02 -17.21 -18.05
N ILE A 78 4.93 -17.08 -18.80
CA ILE A 78 3.94 -15.99 -18.63
C ILE A 78 3.28 -16.10 -17.26
N ASP A 79 2.77 -17.28 -16.88
CA ASP A 79 2.16 -17.53 -15.57
C ASP A 79 3.11 -17.17 -14.42
N ARG A 80 4.41 -17.50 -14.56
CA ARG A 80 5.43 -17.11 -13.57
C ARG A 80 5.60 -15.59 -13.47
N LEU A 81 5.65 -14.89 -14.61
CA LEU A 81 5.81 -13.43 -14.64
C LEU A 81 4.57 -12.71 -14.10
N GLU A 82 3.38 -13.18 -14.45
CA GLU A 82 2.10 -12.68 -13.94
C GLU A 82 2.01 -12.92 -12.43
N SER A 83 2.38 -14.11 -11.95
CA SER A 83 2.42 -14.42 -10.52
C SER A 83 3.37 -13.51 -9.74
N VAL A 84 4.56 -13.21 -10.27
CA VAL A 84 5.49 -12.24 -9.66
C VAL A 84 4.84 -10.86 -9.55
N GLN A 85 4.14 -10.42 -10.59
CA GLN A 85 3.43 -9.13 -10.59
C GLN A 85 2.27 -9.11 -9.59
N GLU A 86 1.50 -10.20 -9.50
CA GLU A 86 0.37 -10.36 -8.58
C GLU A 86 0.83 -10.38 -7.12
N ILE A 87 1.89 -11.14 -6.80
CA ILE A 87 2.50 -11.16 -5.46
C ILE A 87 3.05 -9.78 -5.10
N THR A 88 3.66 -9.08 -6.06
CA THR A 88 4.15 -7.71 -5.84
C THR A 88 3.01 -6.75 -5.54
N LYS A 89 1.91 -6.85 -6.27
CA LYS A 89 0.72 -6.05 -6.01
C LYS A 89 0.11 -6.38 -4.63
N LEU A 90 -0.06 -7.66 -4.33
CA LEU A 90 -0.58 -8.16 -3.05
C LEU A 90 0.22 -7.59 -1.88
N HIS A 91 1.54 -7.71 -1.89
CA HIS A 91 2.36 -7.30 -0.74
C HIS A 91 2.39 -5.77 -0.59
N ASN A 92 2.36 -5.02 -1.69
CA ASN A 92 2.20 -3.57 -1.66
C ASN A 92 0.84 -3.16 -1.09
N ASP A 93 -0.24 -3.83 -1.50
CA ASP A 93 -1.60 -3.54 -1.00
C ASP A 93 -1.73 -3.92 0.47
N TYR A 94 -1.12 -5.02 0.90
CA TYR A 94 -1.00 -5.41 2.32
C TYR A 94 -0.36 -4.27 3.14
N VAL A 95 0.80 -3.76 2.73
CA VAL A 95 1.50 -2.68 3.45
C VAL A 95 0.70 -1.36 3.43
N ARG A 96 -0.01 -1.05 2.34
CA ARG A 96 -0.93 0.10 2.28
C ARG A 96 -2.11 -0.05 3.23
N ASN A 97 -2.70 -1.23 3.29
CA ASN A 97 -3.80 -1.54 4.20
C ASN A 97 -3.35 -1.49 5.67
N LEU A 98 -2.13 -1.94 5.94
CA LEU A 98 -1.49 -1.83 7.25
C LEU A 98 -1.33 -0.37 7.67
N ALA A 99 -0.77 0.49 6.81
CA ALA A 99 -0.67 1.93 7.08
C ALA A 99 -2.04 2.60 7.26
N ALA A 100 -3.02 2.22 6.45
CA ALA A 100 -4.38 2.75 6.50
C ALA A 100 -5.25 2.15 7.62
N ARG A 101 -4.70 1.22 8.42
CA ARG A 101 -5.41 0.53 9.51
C ARG A 101 -6.69 -0.19 9.05
N ARG A 102 -6.68 -0.74 7.83
CA ARG A 102 -7.79 -1.52 7.27
C ARG A 102 -7.63 -3.00 7.63
N TRP A 103 -7.91 -3.35 8.88
CA TRP A 103 -7.58 -4.65 9.46
C TRP A 103 -8.26 -5.84 8.78
N ASP A 104 -9.50 -5.68 8.36
CA ASP A 104 -10.19 -6.74 7.61
C ASP A 104 -9.48 -7.02 6.28
N ALA A 105 -9.10 -5.99 5.54
CA ALA A 105 -8.34 -6.13 4.29
C ALA A 105 -6.91 -6.64 4.49
N VAL A 106 -6.28 -6.32 5.64
CA VAL A 106 -4.99 -6.92 6.04
C VAL A 106 -5.16 -8.42 6.25
N ALA A 107 -6.21 -8.84 6.97
CA ALA A 107 -6.48 -10.25 7.23
C ALA A 107 -6.84 -11.02 5.95
N GLU A 108 -7.60 -10.42 5.03
CA GLU A 108 -7.95 -11.03 3.74
C GLU A 108 -6.74 -11.34 2.84
N ALA A 109 -5.61 -10.64 3.03
CA ALA A 109 -4.36 -10.93 2.31
C ALA A 109 -3.74 -12.28 2.70
N TYR A 110 -4.17 -12.88 3.82
CA TYR A 110 -3.67 -14.15 4.32
C TYR A 110 -4.57 -15.34 3.97
N THR A 111 -3.93 -16.48 3.77
CA THR A 111 -4.59 -17.79 3.74
C THR A 111 -5.27 -18.10 5.08
N ASP A 112 -6.24 -19.03 5.08
CA ASP A 112 -7.02 -19.34 6.28
C ASP A 112 -6.18 -19.86 7.45
N ASP A 113 -5.14 -20.64 7.13
CA ASP A 113 -4.20 -21.30 8.04
C ASP A 113 -2.85 -20.55 8.16
N ALA A 114 -2.80 -19.29 7.71
CA ALA A 114 -1.53 -18.56 7.64
C ALA A 114 -0.82 -18.41 8.99
N ILE A 115 0.51 -18.32 8.94
CA ILE A 115 1.34 -18.08 10.12
C ILE A 115 1.97 -16.69 10.02
N CYS A 116 1.78 -15.86 11.05
CA CYS A 116 2.33 -14.53 11.13
C CYS A 116 3.21 -14.40 12.37
N ASP A 117 4.49 -14.09 12.17
CA ASP A 117 5.47 -13.82 13.22
C ASP A 117 6.11 -12.45 12.95
N ILE A 118 5.62 -11.44 13.66
CA ILE A 118 6.05 -10.05 13.47
C ILE A 118 6.71 -9.57 14.76
N ARG A 119 8.01 -9.28 14.67
CA ARG A 119 8.84 -8.73 15.76
C ARG A 119 8.64 -9.45 17.09
N LEU A 120 8.18 -8.70 18.10
CA LEU A 120 8.00 -9.14 19.50
C LEU A 120 6.53 -9.49 19.81
N HIS A 121 5.67 -9.60 18.80
CA HIS A 121 4.25 -9.93 18.99
C HIS A 121 4.00 -11.44 19.11
N GLY A 122 5.02 -12.26 18.83
CA GLY A 122 4.90 -13.72 18.86
C GLY A 122 4.28 -14.28 17.58
N VAL A 123 3.94 -15.57 17.62
CA VAL A 123 3.45 -16.33 16.47
C VAL A 123 1.93 -16.43 16.53
N HIS A 124 1.25 -15.94 15.50
CA HIS A 124 -0.19 -16.02 15.33
C HIS A 124 -0.53 -16.98 14.19
N GLN A 125 -1.46 -17.90 14.44
CA GLN A 125 -1.88 -18.92 13.49
C GLN A 125 -3.34 -18.74 13.08
N GLY A 126 -3.56 -18.70 11.78
CA GLY A 126 -4.84 -18.55 11.14
C GLY A 126 -5.30 -17.10 10.99
N ARG A 127 -6.09 -16.85 9.95
CA ARG A 127 -6.53 -15.50 9.54
C ARG A 127 -7.17 -14.70 10.69
N LYS A 128 -7.99 -15.37 11.51
CA LYS A 128 -8.66 -14.73 12.65
C LYS A 128 -7.66 -14.25 13.70
N ALA A 129 -6.72 -15.10 14.12
CA ALA A 129 -5.73 -14.71 15.13
C ALA A 129 -4.84 -13.56 14.65
N ILE A 130 -4.51 -13.54 13.35
CA ILE A 130 -3.74 -12.46 12.73
C ILE A 130 -4.53 -11.14 12.74
N ARG A 131 -5.84 -11.19 12.43
CA ARG A 131 -6.71 -10.02 12.50
C ARG A 131 -6.81 -9.46 13.92
N ASP A 132 -7.00 -10.35 14.90
CA ASP A 132 -7.16 -9.98 16.30
C ASP A 132 -5.86 -9.35 16.85
N MET A 133 -4.69 -9.89 16.48
CA MET A 133 -3.39 -9.25 16.76
C MET A 133 -3.32 -7.79 16.25
N PHE A 134 -3.71 -7.53 15.00
CA PHE A 134 -3.66 -6.17 14.46
C PHE A 134 -4.67 -5.21 15.10
N SER A 135 -5.89 -5.70 15.35
CA SER A 135 -7.01 -4.86 15.78
C SER A 135 -7.12 -4.68 17.29
N GLU A 136 -6.70 -5.66 18.08
CA GLU A 136 -6.82 -5.66 19.54
C GLU A 136 -5.48 -5.40 20.23
N GLU A 137 -4.38 -5.98 19.73
CA GLU A 137 -3.06 -5.85 20.38
C GLU A 137 -2.28 -4.65 19.86
N LEU A 138 -2.22 -4.43 18.55
CA LEU A 138 -1.39 -3.39 17.94
C LEU A 138 -2.06 -2.01 17.88
N LEU A 139 -3.37 -1.94 17.62
CA LEU A 139 -4.11 -0.69 17.50
C LEU A 139 -4.01 0.21 18.75
N PRO A 140 -4.09 -0.30 20.00
CA PRO A 140 -4.02 0.54 21.18
C PRO A 140 -2.64 1.12 21.49
N VAL A 141 -1.56 0.54 20.94
CA VAL A 141 -0.17 0.91 21.24
C VAL A 141 0.51 1.66 20.09
N VAL A 142 0.10 1.43 18.85
CA VAL A 142 0.69 2.08 17.67
C VAL A 142 -0.11 3.33 17.28
N HIS A 143 0.28 4.46 17.87
CA HIS A 143 -0.33 5.76 17.57
C HIS A 143 0.36 6.54 16.44
N SER A 144 1.47 6.05 15.90
CA SER A 144 2.22 6.72 14.84
C SER A 144 1.52 6.61 13.48
N ASN A 145 1.66 7.66 12.66
CA ASN A 145 1.16 7.69 11.28
C ASN A 145 2.31 7.40 10.32
N ASP A 146 2.88 6.20 10.42
CA ASP A 146 4.10 5.85 9.71
C ASP A 146 3.83 5.60 8.22
N GLY A 147 4.76 6.04 7.38
CA GLY A 147 4.84 5.62 5.99
C GLY A 147 5.66 4.35 5.87
N TYR A 148 5.19 3.39 5.09
CA TYR A 148 5.95 2.20 4.76
C TYR A 148 6.31 2.18 3.27
N ILE A 149 7.56 1.84 2.95
CA ILE A 149 8.04 1.61 1.59
C ILE A 149 8.64 0.21 1.54
N LEU A 150 8.28 -0.56 0.52
CA LEU A 150 8.93 -1.81 0.20
C LEU A 150 9.93 -1.61 -0.93
N SER A 151 11.11 -2.20 -0.81
CA SER A 151 12.14 -2.18 -1.86
C SER A 151 12.80 -3.55 -2.02
N SER A 152 13.61 -3.66 -3.07
CA SER A 152 14.44 -4.83 -3.37
C SER A 152 13.70 -6.17 -3.31
N PRO A 153 12.54 -6.32 -3.97
CA PRO A 153 11.83 -7.59 -3.98
C PRO A 153 12.65 -8.67 -4.65
N ASN A 154 12.85 -9.79 -3.95
CA ASN A 154 13.38 -11.01 -4.53
C ASN A 154 12.31 -12.08 -4.42
N ILE A 155 11.63 -12.37 -5.52
CA ILE A 155 10.46 -13.25 -5.57
C ILE A 155 10.80 -14.47 -6.43
N THR A 156 10.61 -15.65 -5.88
CA THR A 156 10.75 -16.94 -6.57
C THR A 156 9.41 -17.66 -6.57
N VAL A 157 8.84 -17.88 -7.75
CA VAL A 157 7.56 -18.58 -7.93
C VAL A 157 7.81 -20.00 -8.42
N THR A 158 7.19 -20.98 -7.75
CA THR A 158 7.26 -22.41 -8.05
C THR A 158 5.86 -23.01 -8.10
N GLY A 159 5.22 -22.95 -9.27
CA GLY A 159 3.83 -23.41 -9.44
C GLY A 159 2.87 -22.57 -8.59
N GLU A 160 2.10 -23.23 -7.73
CA GLU A 160 1.10 -22.59 -6.85
C GLU A 160 1.69 -22.01 -5.55
N THR A 161 3.01 -22.05 -5.37
CA THR A 161 3.69 -21.46 -4.22
C THR A 161 4.73 -20.45 -4.64
N ALA A 162 5.04 -19.52 -3.75
CA ALA A 162 6.14 -18.59 -3.96
C ALA A 162 6.81 -18.23 -2.64
N HIS A 163 8.08 -17.86 -2.74
CA HIS A 163 8.85 -17.29 -1.65
C HIS A 163 9.30 -15.90 -2.05
N ALA A 164 9.23 -14.94 -1.14
CA ALA A 164 9.77 -13.63 -1.38
C ALA A 164 10.44 -13.02 -0.16
N ILE A 165 11.51 -12.28 -0.45
CA ILE A 165 12.18 -11.42 0.51
C ILE A 165 11.93 -9.97 0.09
N TRP A 166 11.56 -9.15 1.07
CA TRP A 166 11.36 -7.72 0.87
C TRP A 166 12.17 -6.93 1.86
N THR A 167 12.77 -5.84 1.39
CA THR A 167 13.30 -4.82 2.29
C THR A 167 12.16 -3.88 2.66
N TRP A 168 11.84 -3.85 3.94
CA TRP A 168 10.85 -2.95 4.50
C TRP A 168 11.51 -1.71 5.04
N HIS A 169 10.92 -0.57 4.72
CA HIS A 169 11.37 0.72 5.20
C HIS A 169 10.21 1.41 5.89
N ARG A 170 10.43 1.81 7.14
CA ARG A 170 9.50 2.63 7.89
C ARG A 170 10.04 4.02 8.03
N LEU A 171 9.27 4.96 7.48
CA LEU A 171 9.49 6.38 7.58
C LEU A 171 8.63 6.89 8.73
N GLN A 172 9.27 7.22 9.84
CA GLN A 172 8.59 7.87 10.96
C GLN A 172 8.72 9.39 10.81
N ALA A 173 7.62 10.10 10.63
CA ALA A 173 7.61 11.56 10.70
C ALA A 173 6.21 12.08 11.02
N ASP A 174 6.03 12.75 12.15
CA ASP A 174 4.81 13.50 12.43
C ASP A 174 5.13 14.85 13.05
N PHE A 175 5.36 15.94 12.33
CA PHE A 175 5.65 17.21 13.00
C PHE A 175 4.98 18.52 12.54
N LYS A 176 3.94 18.91 13.27
CA LYS A 176 3.55 20.27 13.67
C LYS A 176 4.56 20.95 14.61
N THR A 177 4.57 22.26 14.54
CA THR A 177 5.65 23.16 15.00
C THR A 177 5.16 24.05 16.15
N SER A 178 5.76 25.23 16.39
CA SER A 178 5.81 26.07 17.63
C SER A 178 4.60 26.16 18.59
N LEU A 179 3.44 25.58 18.30
CA LEU A 179 2.23 25.52 19.10
C LEU A 179 1.55 24.13 19.10
N GLY A 180 2.21 23.04 18.65
CA GLY A 180 1.63 21.69 18.65
C GLY A 180 2.48 20.62 17.96
N TRP A 181 2.00 19.39 18.01
CA TRP A 181 2.53 18.11 17.48
C TRP A 181 3.88 18.04 16.76
N MET A 182 5.06 17.87 17.38
CA MET A 182 6.31 17.57 16.64
C MET A 182 6.85 16.15 16.93
N ARG A 183 7.05 15.26 15.95
CA ARG A 183 7.60 13.90 16.06
C ARG A 183 8.60 13.61 14.94
N VAL A 184 9.88 13.66 15.30
CA VAL A 184 10.98 13.13 14.50
C VAL A 184 11.64 12.05 15.36
N TRP A 185 11.69 10.80 14.90
CA TRP A 185 12.85 9.92 15.11
C TRP A 185 13.33 9.53 13.70
N GLY A 186 14.66 9.47 13.48
CA GLY A 186 15.34 9.59 12.18
C GLY A 186 14.80 8.73 11.02
N PRO A 187 15.14 9.05 9.76
CA PRO A 187 14.23 8.92 8.62
C PRO A 187 13.93 7.48 8.18
N TRP A 188 14.33 6.46 8.91
CA TRP A 188 14.38 5.12 8.36
C TRP A 188 14.60 4.05 9.44
N SER A 189 13.60 3.21 9.68
CA SER A 189 13.87 1.84 10.14
C SER A 189 13.89 0.94 8.93
N GLU A 190 14.89 0.05 8.86
CA GLU A 190 14.94 -1.01 7.87
C GLU A 190 14.63 -2.34 8.54
N GLY A 191 13.78 -3.13 7.90
CA GLY A 191 13.52 -4.50 8.28
C GLY A 191 13.44 -5.39 7.06
N ARG A 192 13.24 -6.67 7.30
CA ARG A 192 13.07 -7.67 6.27
C ARG A 192 11.78 -8.41 6.47
N TYR A 193 10.97 -8.49 5.42
CA TYR A 193 9.96 -9.52 5.31
C TYR A 193 10.57 -10.75 4.67
N ASP A 194 10.34 -11.90 5.28
CA ASP A 194 10.54 -13.22 4.69
C ASP A 194 9.17 -13.88 4.61
N ALA A 195 8.66 -13.99 3.39
CA ALA A 195 7.27 -14.31 3.12
C ALA A 195 7.13 -15.54 2.23
N GLU A 196 6.20 -16.41 2.59
CA GLU A 196 5.74 -17.50 1.74
C GLU A 196 4.31 -17.20 1.27
N TYR A 197 4.01 -17.58 0.05
CA TYR A 197 2.73 -17.34 -0.62
C TYR A 197 2.19 -18.63 -1.18
N ARG A 198 0.86 -18.70 -1.26
CA ARG A 198 0.13 -19.78 -1.90
C ARG A 198 -0.99 -19.19 -2.75
N ARG A 199 -1.17 -19.75 -3.95
CA ARG A 199 -2.31 -19.44 -4.82
C ARG A 199 -3.48 -20.34 -4.44
N GLU A 200 -4.60 -19.73 -4.08
CA GLU A 200 -5.85 -20.39 -3.71
C GLU A 200 -6.95 -19.86 -4.61
N ASP A 201 -7.64 -20.76 -5.32
CA ASP A 201 -8.72 -20.40 -6.26
C ASP A 201 -8.30 -19.32 -7.28
N GLY A 202 -7.05 -19.39 -7.75
CA GLY A 202 -6.47 -18.44 -8.69
C GLY A 202 -6.03 -17.11 -8.09
N VAL A 203 -6.08 -16.95 -6.76
CA VAL A 203 -5.68 -15.72 -6.06
C VAL A 203 -4.48 -16.00 -5.15
N TRP A 204 -3.41 -15.24 -5.33
CA TRP A 204 -2.26 -15.29 -4.42
C TRP A 204 -2.60 -14.70 -3.05
N LYS A 205 -2.18 -15.41 -2.00
CA LYS A 205 -2.29 -14.97 -0.60
C LYS A 205 -1.00 -15.28 0.16
N ILE A 206 -0.81 -14.61 1.28
CA ILE A 206 0.31 -14.83 2.19
C ILE A 206 0.01 -16.07 3.06
N SER A 207 0.86 -17.09 2.98
CA SER A 207 0.77 -18.29 3.83
C SER A 207 1.64 -18.17 5.07
N LYS A 208 2.78 -17.50 4.96
CA LYS A 208 3.66 -17.22 6.09
C LYS A 208 4.26 -15.85 5.95
N LEU A 209 4.32 -15.11 7.05
CA LEU A 209 5.02 -13.85 7.11
C LEU A 209 5.90 -13.81 8.35
N TRP A 210 7.19 -13.71 8.14
CA TRP A 210 8.17 -13.40 9.19
C TRP A 210 8.73 -12.01 8.97
N PHE A 211 8.84 -11.24 10.05
CA PHE A 211 9.34 -9.87 9.99
C PHE A 211 10.22 -9.52 11.18
N ARG A 212 11.40 -8.95 10.90
CA ARG A 212 12.29 -8.34 11.89
C ARG A 212 12.85 -7.02 11.40
N VAL A 213 13.15 -6.13 12.34
CA VAL A 213 13.92 -4.90 12.09
C VAL A 213 15.41 -5.20 12.21
N HIS A 214 16.18 -4.67 11.26
CA HIS A 214 17.63 -4.81 11.19
C HIS A 214 18.37 -3.51 11.49
N ALA A 215 17.75 -2.34 11.23
CA ALA A 215 18.36 -1.03 11.49
C ALA A 215 17.31 0.00 11.94
N PRO A 216 17.67 0.96 12.81
CA PRO A 216 18.98 1.13 13.45
C PRO A 216 19.27 0.11 14.56
N ASP A 217 18.24 -0.51 15.12
CA ASP A 217 18.35 -1.51 16.19
C ASP A 217 17.91 -2.88 15.65
N HIS A 218 18.64 -3.95 15.99
CA HIS A 218 18.22 -5.31 15.66
C HIS A 218 17.22 -5.81 16.71
N ASP A 219 16.16 -6.51 16.29
CA ASP A 219 15.15 -7.01 17.24
C ASP A 219 15.76 -7.98 18.29
N ASP A 220 16.80 -8.73 17.92
CA ASP A 220 17.52 -9.62 18.86
C ASP A 220 18.26 -8.83 19.96
N ASP A 221 18.82 -7.66 19.62
CA ASP A 221 19.50 -6.79 20.58
C ASP A 221 18.48 -6.21 21.58
N LEU A 222 17.29 -5.84 21.10
CA LEU A 222 16.19 -5.38 21.95
C LEU A 222 15.67 -6.51 22.87
N ALA A 223 15.58 -7.74 22.36
CA ALA A 223 15.17 -8.89 23.15
C ALA A 223 16.18 -9.22 24.27
N ALA A 224 17.48 -9.18 23.97
CA ALA A 224 18.54 -9.38 24.96
C ALA A 224 18.53 -8.28 26.03
N ALA A 225 18.40 -7.00 25.63
CA ALA A 225 18.32 -5.88 26.56
C ALA A 225 17.10 -5.97 27.51
N ALA A 226 15.96 -6.47 27.01
CA ALA A 226 14.77 -6.70 27.83
C ALA A 226 14.95 -7.84 28.85
N ALA A 227 15.73 -8.87 28.50
CA ALA A 227 16.06 -9.97 29.42
C ALA A 227 17.10 -9.56 30.48
N GLU A 228 18.00 -8.64 30.15
CA GLU A 228 19.05 -8.12 31.04
C GLU A 228 18.56 -7.01 31.99
N ASN A 229 17.56 -6.20 31.58
CA ASN A 229 16.99 -5.11 32.38
C ASN A 229 15.55 -5.38 32.83
N ALA A 230 15.39 -5.82 34.09
CA ALA A 230 14.20 -5.51 34.87
C ALA A 230 13.98 -3.99 34.85
N ILE A 231 12.89 -3.57 34.20
CA ILE A 231 12.67 -2.20 33.76
C ILE A 231 12.71 -1.19 34.93
N VAL A 232 13.77 -0.37 34.99
CA VAL A 232 13.69 0.99 35.53
C VAL A 232 13.28 1.89 34.37
N GLY A 233 11.99 2.22 34.25
CA GLY A 233 11.54 3.22 33.27
C GLY A 233 10.20 3.01 32.57
N ALA A 234 9.45 1.94 32.82
CA ALA A 234 8.03 1.93 32.54
C ALA A 234 7.37 2.78 33.63
N MET A 235 6.92 3.98 33.27
CA MET A 235 5.97 4.75 34.06
C MET A 235 4.88 3.78 34.55
N ARG A 236 4.88 3.49 35.85
CA ARG A 236 3.72 2.93 36.52
C ARG A 236 2.58 3.92 36.28
N ALA A 237 1.68 3.58 35.36
CA ALA A 237 0.36 4.16 35.34
C ALA A 237 -0.24 3.92 36.73
N GLY A 238 -0.55 5.03 37.41
CA GLY A 238 -1.06 5.00 38.76
C GLY A 238 -2.36 4.21 38.88
N THR A 239 -2.57 3.66 40.05
CA THR A 239 -3.89 3.31 40.58
C THR A 239 -3.81 3.58 42.09
N PRO A 240 -4.93 4.02 42.71
CA PRO A 240 -4.98 5.05 43.75
C PRO A 240 -4.36 4.68 45.10
#